data_AF-A0A2E9HXI9-F1
#
_entry.id   AF-A0A2E9HXI9-F1
#
_cell.length_a   1.000
_cell.length_b   1.000
_cell.length_c   1.000
_cell.angle_alpha   90.00
_cell.angle_beta   90.00
_cell.angle_gamma   90.00
#
_symmetry.space_group_name_H-M   'P 1'
#
loop_
_entity.id
_entity.type
_entity.pdbx_description
1 polymer ?
#
loop_
_entity_poly.entity_id
_entity_poly.type
_entity_poly.pdbx_seq_one_letter_code
_entity_poly.pdbx_strand_id
1 'polypeptide(L)'
;MIADLLLPALGLMLLAFVVTRGVEMLVPETVLGLAVMTLVSAMLCWVLASAGFAVLYAVQDGRILALLGQTPSASAGHFLRLGAKAALLWAPILLLTVSTAPRRWKTAVW
;
A
#
# COMPACT_ATOMS: atom_id res chain seq x y z
N MET A 1 -3.72 -20.28 -13.45
CA MET A 1 -3.95 -19.02 -14.21
C MET A 1 -4.79 -18.01 -13.45
N ILE A 2 -6.08 -18.25 -13.16
CA ILE A 2 -6.90 -17.26 -12.42
C ILE A 2 -6.40 -17.11 -10.98
N ALA A 3 -6.19 -18.22 -10.27
CA ALA A 3 -5.72 -18.20 -8.87
C ALA A 3 -4.38 -17.47 -8.68
N ASP A 4 -3.46 -17.59 -9.65
CA ASP A 4 -2.13 -16.97 -9.62
C ASP A 4 -2.19 -15.44 -9.69
N LEU A 5 -3.23 -14.89 -10.33
CA LEU A 5 -3.44 -13.44 -10.41
C LEU A 5 -4.34 -12.93 -9.28
N LEU A 6 -5.29 -13.75 -8.87
CA LEU A 6 -6.30 -13.39 -7.88
C LEU A 6 -5.69 -13.28 -6.48
N LEU A 7 -4.75 -14.16 -6.13
CA LEU A 7 -4.09 -14.14 -4.82
C LEU A 7 -3.27 -12.84 -4.58
N PRO A 8 -2.38 -12.38 -5.49
CA PRO A 8 -1.70 -11.10 -5.34
C PRO A 8 -2.66 -9.90 -5.29
N ALA A 9 -3.73 -9.92 -6.09
CA ALA A 9 -4.71 -8.85 -6.11
C ALA A 9 -5.46 -8.74 -4.77
N LEU A 10 -5.94 -9.86 -4.23
CA LEU A 10 -6.55 -9.91 -2.90
C LEU A 10 -5.56 -9.48 -1.80
N GLY A 11 -4.30 -9.90 -1.92
CA GLY A 11 -3.23 -9.47 -1.01
C GLY A 11 -3.06 -7.95 -0.98
N LEU A 12 -3.05 -7.29 -2.14
CA LEU A 12 -2.97 -5.83 -2.24
C LEU A 12 -4.22 -5.13 -1.68
N MET A 13 -5.41 -5.68 -1.91
CA MET A 13 -6.65 -5.14 -1.35
C MET A 13 -6.64 -5.24 0.18
N LEU A 14 -6.26 -6.41 0.72
CA LEU A 14 -6.16 -6.63 2.16
C LEU A 14 -5.10 -5.71 2.80
N LEU A 15 -3.94 -5.58 2.16
CA LEU A 15 -2.87 -4.67 2.57
C LEU A 15 -3.40 -3.25 2.70
N ALA A 16 -4.09 -2.74 1.68
CA ALA A 16 -4.65 -1.39 1.67
C ALA A 16 -5.62 -1.17 2.83
N PHE A 17 -6.52 -2.13 3.05
CA PHE A 17 -7.48 -2.07 4.15
C PHE A 17 -6.79 -2.04 5.52
N VAL A 18 -5.89 -2.99 5.78
CA VAL A 18 -5.21 -3.13 7.08
C VAL A 18 -4.33 -1.92 7.38
N VAL A 19 -3.53 -1.47 6.40
CA VAL A 19 -2.66 -0.30 6.54
C VAL A 19 -3.49 0.94 6.83
N THR A 20 -4.55 1.18 6.04
CA THR A 20 -5.38 2.37 6.20
C THR A 20 -6.12 2.38 7.55
N ARG A 21 -6.65 1.22 7.98
CA ARG A 21 -7.25 1.07 9.32
C ARG A 21 -6.25 1.28 10.45
N GLY A 22 -5.01 0.82 10.28
CA GLY A 22 -3.95 1.05 11.26
C GLY A 22 -3.61 2.52 11.41
N VAL A 23 -3.50 3.25 10.30
CA VAL A 23 -3.25 4.71 10.30
C VAL A 23 -4.42 5.48 10.90
N GLU A 24 -5.67 5.09 10.63
CA GLU A 24 -6.88 5.71 11.19
C GLU A 24 -6.84 5.82 12.73
N MET A 25 -6.28 4.80 13.40
CA MET A 25 -6.19 4.76 14.87
C MET A 25 -5.22 5.79 15.46
N LEU A 26 -4.31 6.33 14.65
CA LEU A 26 -3.23 7.21 15.08
C LEU A 26 -3.48 8.69 14.75
N VAL A 27 -4.49 8.95 13.92
CA VAL A 27 -4.74 10.28 13.35
C VAL A 27 -5.92 10.93 14.08
N PRO A 28 -5.89 12.25 14.35
CA PRO A 28 -6.98 12.94 15.01
C PRO A 28 -8.28 12.92 14.18
N GLU A 29 -9.42 12.89 14.87
CA GLU A 29 -10.77 12.91 14.28
C GLU A 29 -11.16 14.31 13.75
N THR A 30 -10.45 14.76 12.71
CA THR A 30 -10.64 16.07 12.06
C THR A 30 -10.53 15.94 10.54
N VAL A 31 -10.99 16.94 9.79
CA VAL A 31 -10.86 16.97 8.32
C VAL A 31 -9.39 16.95 7.89
N LEU A 32 -8.53 17.70 8.59
CA LEU A 32 -7.08 17.66 8.35
C LEU A 32 -6.51 16.27 8.65
N GLY A 33 -7.02 15.61 9.70
CA GLY A 33 -6.74 14.22 9.99
C GLY A 33 -7.03 13.31 8.79
N LEU A 34 -8.19 13.42 8.14
CA LEU A 34 -8.50 12.62 6.96
C LEU A 34 -7.49 12.82 5.82
N ALA A 35 -7.05 14.06 5.59
CA ALA A 35 -6.03 14.35 4.58
C ALA A 35 -4.69 13.67 4.93
N VAL A 36 -4.26 13.78 6.19
CA VAL A 36 -3.04 13.12 6.70
C VAL A 36 -3.15 11.60 6.60
N MET A 37 -4.28 11.03 7.03
CA MET A 37 -4.57 9.59 6.93
C MET A 37 -4.46 9.11 5.49
N THR A 38 -5.04 9.86 4.54
CA THR A 38 -5.00 9.51 3.11
C THR A 38 -3.57 9.50 2.59
N LEU A 39 -2.81 10.57 2.85
CA LEU A 39 -1.44 10.71 2.36
C LEU A 39 -0.51 9.64 2.95
N VAL A 40 -0.55 9.47 4.27
CA VAL A 40 0.30 8.50 4.98
C VAL A 40 -0.04 7.07 4.55
N SER A 41 -1.33 6.73 4.47
CA SER A 41 -1.76 5.40 4.02
C SER A 41 -1.34 5.14 2.58
N ALA A 42 -1.40 6.14 1.69
CA ALA A 42 -0.99 6.01 0.30
C ALA A 42 0.52 5.77 0.18
N MET A 43 1.35 6.52 0.93
CA MET A 43 2.79 6.29 0.98
C MET A 43 3.13 4.90 1.51
N LEU A 44 2.47 4.46 2.59
CA LEU A 44 2.69 3.13 3.17
C LEU A 44 2.27 2.02 2.21
N CYS A 45 1.09 2.11 1.59
CA CYS A 45 0.64 1.13 0.60
C CYS A 45 1.60 1.05 -0.58
N TRP A 46 2.09 2.19 -1.07
CA TRP A 46 3.05 2.24 -2.16
C TRP A 46 4.38 1.56 -1.79
N VAL A 47 4.97 1.91 -0.65
CA VAL A 47 6.24 1.33 -0.19
C VAL A 47 6.09 -0.16 0.10
N LEU A 48 5.02 -0.57 0.79
CA LEU A 48 4.76 -1.97 1.13
C LEU A 48 4.45 -2.81 -0.11
N ALA A 49 3.70 -2.30 -1.08
CA ALA A 49 3.47 -2.99 -2.35
C ALA A 49 4.79 -3.15 -3.14
N SER A 50 5.61 -2.10 -3.19
CA SER A 50 6.92 -2.13 -3.85
C SER A 50 7.84 -3.16 -3.22
N ALA A 51 7.92 -3.18 -1.88
CA ALA A 51 8.69 -4.17 -1.13
C ALA A 51 8.13 -5.58 -1.31
N GLY A 52 6.81 -5.75 -1.28
CA GLY A 52 6.14 -7.03 -1.53
C GLY A 52 6.48 -7.60 -2.90
N PHE A 53 6.45 -6.78 -3.96
CA PHE A 53 6.89 -7.23 -5.28
C PHE A 53 8.36 -7.57 -5.34
N ALA A 54 9.23 -6.80 -4.69
CA ALA A 54 10.66 -7.12 -4.62
C ALA A 54 10.90 -8.50 -3.97
N VAL A 55 10.18 -8.81 -2.88
CA VAL A 55 10.24 -10.11 -2.21
C VAL A 55 9.68 -11.23 -3.10
N LEU A 56 8.51 -11.05 -3.71
CA LEU A 56 7.91 -12.06 -4.60
C LEU A 56 8.82 -12.40 -5.78
N TYR A 57 9.44 -11.37 -6.38
CA TYR A 57 10.39 -11.54 -7.47
C TYR A 57 11.66 -12.27 -6.99
N ALA A 58 12.21 -11.91 -5.82
CA ALA A 58 13.36 -12.60 -5.24
C ALA A 58 13.08 -14.09 -4.91
N VAL A 59 11.86 -14.42 -4.49
CA VAL A 59 11.44 -15.82 -4.26
C VAL A 59 11.31 -16.58 -5.59
N GLN A 60 10.87 -15.91 -6.66
CA GLN A 60 10.71 -16.54 -7.97
C GLN A 60 12.05 -16.74 -8.70
N ASP A 61 12.99 -15.80 -8.58
CA ASP A 61 14.35 -15.92 -9.11
C ASP A 61 15.36 -15.24 -8.17
N GLY A 62 16.21 -16.06 -7.53
CA GLY A 62 17.24 -15.59 -6.60
C GLY A 62 18.29 -14.66 -7.24
N ARG A 63 18.41 -14.63 -8.57
CA ARG A 63 19.28 -13.68 -9.29
C ARG A 63 18.84 -12.23 -9.10
N ILE A 64 17.58 -12.00 -8.75
CA ILE A 64 17.04 -10.66 -8.51
C ILE A 64 17.65 -10.01 -7.27
N LEU A 65 18.01 -10.80 -6.26
CA LEU A 65 18.76 -10.29 -5.10
C LEU A 65 20.17 -9.83 -5.49
N ALA A 66 20.82 -10.54 -6.42
CA ALA A 66 22.12 -10.13 -6.94
C ALA A 66 22.02 -8.84 -7.76
N LEU A 67 20.95 -8.65 -8.54
CA LEU A 67 20.69 -7.41 -9.29
C LEU A 67 20.40 -6.22 -8.37
N LEU A 68 19.64 -6.43 -7.29
CA LEU A 68 19.41 -5.41 -6.25
C LEU A 68 20.72 -5.00 -5.56
N GLY A 69 21.66 -5.94 -5.38
CA GLY A 69 22.99 -5.66 -4.82
C GLY A 69 23.93 -4.94 -5.78
N GLN A 70 23.87 -5.24 -7.09
CA GLN A 70 24.77 -4.67 -8.10
C GLN A 70 24.32 -3.30 -8.62
N THR A 71 23.00 -3.09 -8.76
CA THR A 71 22.43 -1.82 -9.25
C THR A 71 21.25 -1.35 -8.39
N PRO A 72 21.50 -0.95 -7.13
CA PRO A 72 20.44 -0.72 -6.14
C PRO A 72 19.44 0.36 -6.56
N SER A 73 19.92 1.47 -7.13
CA SER A 73 19.09 2.60 -7.54
C SER A 73 18.15 2.25 -8.70
N ALA A 74 18.66 1.57 -9.72
CA ALA A 74 17.87 1.14 -10.88
C ALA A 74 16.84 0.07 -10.49
N SER A 75 17.23 -0.90 -9.67
CA SER A 75 16.34 -1.95 -9.19
C SER A 75 15.27 -1.43 -8.24
N ALA A 76 15.61 -0.54 -7.30
CA ALA A 76 14.63 0.11 -6.43
C ALA A 76 13.63 0.96 -7.24
N GLY A 77 14.11 1.72 -8.22
CA GLY A 77 13.25 2.52 -9.11
C GLY A 77 12.25 1.66 -9.89
N HIS A 78 12.63 0.46 -10.31
CA HIS A 78 11.71 -0.50 -10.94
C HIS A 78 10.57 -0.90 -10.00
N PHE A 79 10.88 -1.37 -8.79
CA PHE A 79 9.87 -1.83 -7.84
C PHE A 79 8.98 -0.70 -7.33
N LEU A 80 9.52 0.51 -7.15
CA LEU A 80 8.73 1.69 -6.83
C LEU A 80 7.72 2.00 -7.93
N ARG A 81 8.14 1.99 -9.20
CA ARG A 81 7.20 2.17 -10.33
C ARG A 81 6.16 1.05 -10.38
N LEU A 82 6.54 -0.19 -10.06
CA LEU A 82 5.63 -1.33 -10.04
C LEU A 82 4.58 -1.20 -8.93
N GLY A 83 5.00 -0.86 -7.71
CA GLY A 83 4.09 -0.59 -6.59
C GLY A 83 3.15 0.59 -6.87
N ALA A 84 3.62 1.62 -7.58
CA ALA A 84 2.79 2.75 -8.02
C ALA A 84 1.75 2.31 -9.06
N LYS A 85 2.12 1.48 -10.04
CA LYS A 85 1.16 0.92 -11.01
C LYS A 85 0.10 0.04 -10.34
N ALA A 86 0.47 -0.68 -9.28
CA ALA A 86 -0.47 -1.45 -8.49
C ALA A 86 -1.50 -0.61 -7.72
N ALA A 87 -1.39 0.74 -7.74
CA ALA A 87 -2.40 1.64 -7.18
C ALA A 87 -3.79 1.42 -7.75
N LEU A 88 -3.89 0.90 -8.98
CA LEU A 88 -5.18 0.52 -9.55
C LEU A 88 -5.95 -0.50 -8.69
N LEU A 89 -5.24 -1.31 -7.90
CA LEU A 89 -5.82 -2.31 -6.99
C LEU A 89 -5.94 -1.79 -5.56
N TRP A 90 -4.89 -1.17 -5.00
CA TRP A 90 -4.90 -0.77 -3.59
C TRP A 90 -5.57 0.58 -3.34
N ALA A 91 -5.51 1.54 -4.27
CA ALA A 91 -6.03 2.89 -4.05
C ALA A 91 -7.56 2.96 -3.88
N PRO A 92 -8.39 2.22 -4.65
CA PRO A 92 -9.84 2.22 -4.42
C PRO A 92 -10.20 1.73 -3.01
N ILE A 93 -9.53 0.71 -2.51
CA ILE A 93 -9.76 0.18 -1.16
C ILE A 93 -9.35 1.18 -0.09
N LEU A 94 -8.22 1.86 -0.27
CA LEU A 94 -7.79 2.96 0.61
C LEU A 94 -8.85 4.07 0.64
N LEU A 95 -9.31 4.54 -0.52
CA LEU A 95 -10.32 5.61 -0.61
C LEU A 95 -11.66 5.20 0.03
N LEU A 96 -12.09 3.96 -0.16
CA LEU A 96 -13.28 3.42 0.51
C LEU A 96 -13.09 3.37 2.04
N THR A 97 -11.89 3.02 2.50
CA THR A 97 -11.60 2.94 3.94
C THR A 97 -11.55 4.33 4.57
N VAL A 98 -10.89 5.31 3.92
CA VAL A 98 -10.85 6.71 4.37
C VAL A 98 -12.25 7.33 4.37
N SER A 99 -13.04 7.15 3.30
CA SER A 99 -14.37 7.77 3.19
C SER A 99 -15.37 7.27 4.24
N THR A 100 -15.13 6.08 4.82
CA THR A 100 -15.96 5.52 5.89
C THR A 100 -15.43 5.80 7.30
N ALA A 101 -14.23 6.38 7.44
CA ALA A 101 -13.64 6.72 8.75
C ALA A 101 -14.50 7.69 9.59
N PRO A 102 -15.12 8.75 9.02
CA PRO A 102 -15.94 9.69 9.80
C PRO A 102 -17.12 9.03 10.52
N ARG A 103 -17.64 7.91 10.00
CA ARG A 103 -18.74 7.16 10.65
C ARG A 103 -18.37 6.59 12.02
N ARG A 104 -17.08 6.53 12.35
CA ARG A 104 -16.55 5.94 13.58
C ARG A 104 -16.06 6.98 14.57
N TRP A 105 -16.09 8.26 14.22
CA TRP A 105 -15.62 9.34 15.09
C TRP A 105 -16.50 9.48 16.33
N LYS A 106 -15.87 9.71 17.48
CA LYS A 106 -16.55 9.85 18.79
C LYS A 106 -16.45 11.25 19.37
N THR A 107 -15.45 12.00 18.96
CA THR A 107 -15.01 13.27 19.57
C THR A 107 -15.00 14.43 18.58
N ALA A 108 -15.48 14.21 17.35
CA ALA A 108 -15.33 15.11 16.21
C ALA A 108 -15.64 16.58 16.55
N VAL A 109 -14.63 17.43 16.34
CA VAL A 109 -14.69 18.89 16.45
C VAL A 109 -14.72 19.43 15.02
N TRP A 110 -15.77 20.16 14.65
CA TRP A 110 -15.91 20.81 13.34
C TRP A 110 -15.02 22.05 13.24
#